data_AF-A0A9D9PPH7-F1
#
_entry.id   AF-A0A9D9PPH7-F1
#
_cell.length_a   1.000
_cell.length_b   1.000
_cell.length_c   1.000
_cell.angle_alpha   90.00
_cell.angle_beta   90.00
_cell.angle_gamma   90.00
#
_symmetry.space_group_name_H-M   'P 1'
#
loop_
_entity.id
_entity.type
_entity.pdbx_description
1 polymer ?
#
loop_
_entity_poly.entity_id
_entity_poly.type
_entity_poly.pdbx_seq_one_letter_code
_entity_poly.pdbx_strand_id
1 'polypeptide(L)'
;MKLMKITRANSLIVNLFYSLSFSSVIGYILMAAAWFISGMRLDLVQCSGLWIIFLVVLFIILGTICAVIDILKHIQLQKLAEHRLTKGYDDEYFDMLRQFIGGELTDSQQLYFASSYLEGERCEDCREQLKKLNFKALDSSEQEEYFNICLYSAILEGNKELANDIYAKARKYFDRAVMGRRCGYVLHTLGLLCYLNGRSDNAARLFESAMRSHDYSLRCECCLGLGRIYLDRGERSEAKDMCYEAAQLVETRSQAVHLKQLMMDVEKAYGKE
;
A
#
# COMPACT_ATOMS: atom_id res chain seq x y z
N MET A 1 1.83 -5.65 0.42
CA MET A 1 1.35 -4.45 1.16
C MET A 1 0.00 -3.95 0.65
N LYS A 2 -0.93 -3.53 1.52
CA LYS A 2 -2.08 -2.74 1.07
C LYS A 2 -1.60 -1.40 0.51
N LEU A 3 -1.75 -1.24 -0.79
CA LEU A 3 -1.72 0.02 -1.54
C LEU A 3 -2.78 0.99 -1.00
N MET A 4 -2.64 1.46 0.23
CA MET A 4 -3.50 2.46 0.85
C MET A 4 -2.72 3.29 1.86
N LYS A 5 -1.95 4.24 1.33
CA LYS A 5 -1.76 5.56 1.97
C LYS A 5 -1.65 6.70 0.93
N ILE A 6 -2.30 6.54 -0.24
CA ILE A 6 -2.87 7.69 -0.99
C ILE A 6 -4.33 7.89 -0.53
N THR A 7 -4.64 7.51 0.71
CA THR A 7 -5.90 7.81 1.40
C THR A 7 -5.95 9.23 1.96
N ARG A 8 -5.06 10.12 1.48
CA ARG A 8 -5.20 11.57 1.63
C ARG A 8 -5.75 12.26 0.38
N ALA A 9 -6.37 11.52 -0.54
CA ALA A 9 -7.55 12.10 -1.17
C ALA A 9 -8.61 12.13 -0.07
N ASN A 10 -8.84 13.30 0.53
CA ASN A 10 -10.09 13.57 1.23
C ASN A 10 -11.21 12.92 0.41
N SER A 11 -12.03 12.07 1.03
CA SER A 11 -13.12 11.44 0.28
C SER A 11 -13.90 12.52 -0.46
N LEU A 12 -14.45 12.21 -1.62
CA LEU A 12 -15.23 13.18 -2.41
C LEU A 12 -16.26 13.91 -1.52
N ILE A 13 -16.81 13.20 -0.51
CA ILE A 13 -17.64 13.74 0.56
C ILE A 13 -16.94 14.84 1.37
N VAL A 14 -15.74 14.59 1.89
CA VAL A 14 -14.92 15.57 2.62
C VAL A 14 -14.57 16.76 1.74
N ASN A 15 -14.20 16.54 0.47
CA ASN A 15 -13.95 17.63 -0.49
C ASN A 15 -15.21 18.47 -0.73
N LEU A 16 -16.39 17.86 -0.86
CA LEU A 16 -17.66 18.56 -0.98
C LEU A 16 -17.99 19.39 0.27
N PHE A 17 -17.70 18.87 1.47
CA PHE A 17 -17.86 19.64 2.71
C PHE A 17 -16.94 20.86 2.78
N TYR A 18 -15.68 20.72 2.33
CA TYR A 18 -14.78 21.87 2.20
C TYR A 18 -15.31 22.87 1.18
N SER A 19 -15.73 22.42 0.00
CA SER A 19 -16.30 23.29 -1.03
C SER A 19 -17.54 24.04 -0.56
N LEU A 20 -18.41 23.41 0.24
CA LEU A 20 -19.57 24.06 0.86
C LEU A 20 -19.16 25.12 1.90
N SER A 21 -18.14 24.82 2.70
CA SER A 21 -17.62 25.75 3.71
C SER A 21 -16.98 26.97 3.05
N PHE A 22 -16.14 26.77 2.03
CA PHE A 22 -15.52 27.84 1.27
C PHE A 22 -16.55 28.66 0.48
N SER A 23 -17.52 28.03 -0.18
CA SER A 23 -18.55 28.74 -0.93
C SER A 23 -19.41 29.62 -0.03
N SER A 24 -19.70 29.18 1.20
CA SER A 24 -20.45 29.95 2.19
C SER A 24 -19.70 31.23 2.61
N VAL A 25 -18.41 31.09 2.98
CA VAL A 25 -17.56 32.21 3.41
C VAL A 25 -17.33 33.21 2.28
N ILE A 26 -16.92 32.72 1.10
CA ILE A 26 -16.66 33.58 -0.06
C ILE A 26 -17.95 34.23 -0.54
N GLY A 27 -19.06 33.48 -0.57
CA GLY A 27 -20.37 34.02 -0.92
C GLY A 27 -20.80 35.16 0.00
N TYR A 28 -20.50 35.06 1.30
CA TYR A 28 -20.78 36.14 2.26
C TYR A 28 -19.91 37.38 2.01
N ILE A 29 -18.63 37.19 1.72
CA ILE A 29 -17.72 38.30 1.38
C ILE A 29 -18.20 39.03 0.11
N LEU A 30 -18.60 38.28 -0.92
CA LEU A 30 -19.12 38.86 -2.18
C LEU A 30 -20.43 39.61 -1.97
N MET A 31 -21.34 39.06 -1.17
CA MET A 31 -22.56 39.75 -0.77
C MET A 31 -22.24 41.06 -0.01
N ALA A 32 -21.31 41.03 0.94
CA ALA A 32 -20.93 42.21 1.71
C ALA A 32 -20.31 43.30 0.83
N ALA A 33 -19.48 42.91 -0.15
CA ALA A 33 -18.93 43.82 -1.13
C ALA A 33 -20.04 44.45 -2.02
N ALA A 34 -21.00 43.66 -2.48
CA ALA A 34 -22.13 44.16 -3.26
C ALA A 34 -23.02 45.14 -2.47
N TRP A 35 -23.21 44.86 -1.18
CA TRP A 35 -23.91 45.76 -0.26
C TRP A 35 -23.17 47.09 -0.05
N PHE A 36 -21.84 47.05 0.07
CA PHE A 36 -21.03 48.26 0.21
C PHE A 36 -21.03 49.10 -1.08
N ILE A 37 -20.86 48.47 -2.24
CA ILE A 37 -20.83 49.14 -3.55
C ILE A 37 -22.18 49.78 -3.90
N SER A 38 -23.29 49.16 -3.49
CA SER A 38 -24.63 49.73 -3.68
C SER A 38 -24.95 50.89 -2.73
N GLY A 39 -23.99 51.31 -1.89
CA GLY A 39 -24.18 52.40 -0.93
C GLY A 39 -25.13 52.04 0.20
N MET A 40 -25.13 50.77 0.63
CA MET A 40 -25.99 50.22 1.70
C MET A 40 -27.50 50.34 1.43
N ARG A 41 -27.89 50.39 0.15
CA ARG A 41 -29.29 50.55 -0.27
C ARG A 41 -30.08 49.23 -0.40
N LEU A 42 -29.41 48.08 -0.27
CA LEU A 42 -30.06 46.78 -0.41
C LEU A 42 -30.73 46.36 0.90
N ASP A 43 -31.96 45.88 0.80
CA ASP A 43 -32.70 45.32 1.93
C ASP A 43 -32.16 43.94 2.35
N LEU A 44 -32.47 43.52 3.58
CA LEU A 44 -32.02 42.25 4.16
C LEU A 44 -32.41 41.04 3.29
N VAL A 45 -33.60 41.06 2.68
CA VAL A 45 -34.09 39.99 1.78
C VAL A 45 -33.29 39.93 0.48
N GLN A 46 -32.86 41.09 -0.04
CA GLN A 46 -32.03 41.16 -1.25
C GLN A 46 -30.61 40.67 -0.97
N CYS A 47 -30.06 41.02 0.20
CA CYS A 47 -28.75 40.53 0.65
C CYS A 47 -28.74 39.01 0.85
N SER A 48 -29.77 38.44 1.49
CA SER A 48 -29.86 36.99 1.66
C SER A 48 -30.05 36.26 0.33
N GLY A 49 -30.83 36.82 -0.61
CA GLY A 49 -30.95 36.30 -1.98
C GLY A 49 -29.62 36.28 -2.73
N LEU A 50 -28.86 37.38 -2.68
CA LEU A 50 -27.52 37.47 -3.29
C LEU A 50 -26.54 36.48 -2.68
N TRP A 51 -26.54 36.32 -1.35
CA TRP A 51 -25.69 35.35 -0.68
C TRP A 51 -25.99 33.91 -1.10
N ILE A 52 -27.28 33.54 -1.17
CA ILE A 52 -27.69 32.20 -1.63
C ILE A 52 -27.24 31.96 -3.08
N ILE A 53 -27.41 32.95 -3.97
CA ILE A 53 -26.95 32.85 -5.37
C ILE A 53 -25.44 32.62 -5.43
N PHE A 54 -24.64 33.43 -4.73
CA PHE A 54 -23.18 33.25 -4.72
C PHE A 54 -22.76 31.92 -4.11
N LEU A 55 -23.41 31.49 -3.02
CA LEU A 55 -23.15 30.20 -2.38
C LEU A 55 -23.37 29.04 -3.37
N VAL A 56 -24.51 29.03 -4.07
CA VAL A 56 -24.85 27.97 -5.01
C VAL A 56 -23.89 27.96 -6.21
N VAL A 57 -23.62 29.14 -6.80
CA VAL A 57 -22.72 29.25 -7.96
C VAL A 57 -21.29 28.79 -7.60
N LEU A 58 -20.74 29.28 -6.49
CA LEU A 58 -19.40 28.90 -6.05
C LEU A 58 -19.33 27.43 -5.65
N PHE A 59 -20.37 26.88 -5.02
CA PHE A 59 -20.42 25.47 -4.67
C PHE A 59 -20.42 24.58 -5.93
N ILE A 60 -21.18 24.94 -6.97
CA ILE A 60 -21.18 24.20 -8.23
C ILE A 60 -19.79 24.25 -8.89
N ILE A 61 -19.15 25.42 -8.95
CA ILE A 61 -17.82 25.57 -9.54
C ILE A 61 -16.76 24.78 -8.76
N LEU A 62 -16.66 24.98 -7.45
CA LEU A 62 -15.68 24.26 -6.62
C LEU A 62 -15.96 22.75 -6.58
N GLY A 63 -17.23 22.37 -6.50
CA GLY A 63 -17.65 20.97 -6.51
C GLY A 63 -17.29 20.26 -7.81
N THR A 64 -17.52 20.89 -8.96
CA THR A 64 -17.14 20.33 -10.28
C THR A 64 -15.62 20.21 -10.42
N ILE A 65 -14.85 21.21 -9.99
CA ILE A 65 -13.39 21.14 -10.01
C ILE A 65 -12.88 19.99 -9.13
N CYS A 66 -13.37 19.88 -7.89
CA CYS A 66 -12.99 18.77 -6.99
C CYS A 66 -13.34 17.41 -7.58
N ALA A 67 -14.55 17.26 -8.14
CA ALA A 67 -14.98 16.01 -8.78
C ALA A 67 -14.09 15.65 -9.97
N VAL A 68 -13.73 16.61 -10.82
CA VAL A 68 -12.82 16.39 -11.96
C VAL A 68 -11.44 15.96 -11.47
N ILE A 69 -10.87 16.61 -10.44
CA ILE A 69 -9.57 16.22 -9.87
C ILE A 69 -9.63 14.79 -9.32
N ASP A 70 -10.69 14.44 -8.59
CA ASP A 70 -10.86 13.10 -8.01
C ASP A 70 -11.00 12.04 -9.11
N ILE A 71 -11.76 12.32 -10.18
CA ILE A 71 -11.90 11.44 -11.35
C ILE A 71 -10.53 11.25 -12.03
N LEU A 72 -9.80 12.33 -12.29
CA LEU A 72 -8.47 12.25 -12.94
C LEU A 72 -7.49 11.44 -12.09
N LYS A 73 -7.46 11.66 -10.78
CA LYS A 73 -6.65 10.86 -9.85
C LYS A 73 -7.06 9.39 -9.87
N HIS A 74 -8.36 9.11 -9.90
CA HIS A 74 -8.86 7.74 -9.98
C HIS A 74 -8.41 7.05 -11.28
N ILE A 75 -8.48 7.74 -12.42
CA ILE A 75 -8.00 7.23 -13.70
C ILE A 75 -6.48 6.97 -13.66
N GLN A 76 -5.69 7.87 -13.10
CA GLN A 76 -4.24 7.66 -12.96
C GLN A 76 -3.91 6.47 -12.04
N LEU A 77 -4.63 6.32 -10.93
CA LEU A 77 -4.50 5.16 -10.03
C LEU A 77 -4.86 3.86 -10.74
N GLN A 78 -5.92 3.85 -11.54
CA GLN A 78 -6.29 2.67 -12.34
C GLN A 78 -5.19 2.32 -13.34
N LYS A 79 -4.63 3.31 -14.05
CA LYS A 79 -3.50 3.10 -14.97
C LYS A 79 -2.26 2.54 -14.24
N LEU A 80 -1.93 3.07 -13.07
CA LEU A 80 -0.85 2.56 -12.23
C LEU A 80 -1.10 1.10 -11.80
N ALA A 81 -2.33 0.79 -11.39
CA ALA A 81 -2.71 -0.55 -10.98
C ALA A 81 -2.64 -1.53 -12.16
N GLU A 82 -3.18 -1.16 -13.32
CA GLU A 82 -3.16 -1.97 -14.54
C GLU A 82 -1.73 -2.25 -15.01
N HIS A 83 -0.87 -1.22 -15.03
CA HIS A 83 0.53 -1.38 -15.40
C HIS A 83 1.28 -2.30 -14.42
N ARG A 84 1.06 -2.13 -13.11
CA ARG A 84 1.62 -3.02 -12.08
C ARG A 84 1.21 -4.48 -12.29
N LEU A 85 -0.05 -4.72 -12.66
CA LEU A 85 -0.56 -6.08 -12.88
C LEU A 85 -0.01 -6.71 -14.16
N THR A 86 0.15 -5.92 -15.24
CA THR A 86 0.56 -6.40 -16.56
C THR A 86 2.08 -6.49 -16.73
N LYS A 87 2.80 -5.42 -16.36
CA LYS A 87 4.25 -5.29 -16.56
C LYS A 87 5.04 -5.54 -15.28
N GLY A 88 4.48 -5.27 -14.11
CA GLY A 88 5.14 -5.42 -12.81
C GLY A 88 5.72 -4.10 -12.30
N TYR A 89 6.82 -4.19 -11.53
CA TYR A 89 7.52 -3.05 -10.93
C TYR A 89 8.74 -2.64 -11.77
N ASP A 90 8.50 -2.24 -13.02
CA ASP A 90 9.54 -1.72 -13.92
C ASP A 90 9.82 -0.23 -13.68
N ASP A 91 10.82 0.33 -14.37
CA ASP A 91 11.16 1.76 -14.23
C ASP A 91 9.99 2.67 -14.64
N GLU A 92 9.22 2.28 -15.66
CA GLU A 92 8.02 3.01 -16.11
C GLU A 92 6.97 3.11 -14.98
N TYR A 93 6.77 2.03 -14.21
CA TYR A 93 5.90 2.05 -13.02
C TYR A 93 6.34 3.10 -12.00
N PHE A 94 7.64 3.18 -11.71
CA PHE A 94 8.17 4.13 -10.73
C PHE A 94 8.13 5.57 -11.22
N ASP A 95 8.33 5.80 -12.52
CA ASP A 95 8.17 7.11 -13.14
C ASP A 95 6.73 7.59 -13.07
N MET A 96 5.76 6.73 -13.42
CA MET A 96 4.33 7.03 -13.28
C MET A 96 3.95 7.27 -11.81
N LEU A 97 4.50 6.49 -10.88
CA LEU A 97 4.21 6.64 -9.46
C LEU A 97 4.75 7.98 -8.94
N ARG A 98 5.95 8.38 -9.37
CA ARG A 98 6.55 9.67 -9.03
C ARG A 98 5.75 10.83 -9.63
N GLN A 99 5.28 10.69 -10.88
CA GLN A 99 4.41 11.67 -11.51
C GLN A 99 3.07 11.80 -10.79
N PHE A 100 2.49 10.68 -10.35
CA PHE A 100 1.22 10.65 -9.63
C PHE A 100 1.31 11.33 -8.26
N ILE A 101 2.41 11.10 -7.51
CA ILE A 101 2.62 11.72 -6.21
C ILE A 101 2.91 13.22 -6.36
N GLY A 102 3.83 13.56 -7.26
CA GLY A 102 4.27 14.94 -7.51
C GLY A 102 5.03 15.57 -6.34
N GLY A 103 5.90 16.53 -6.66
CA GLY A 103 6.65 17.30 -5.65
C GLY A 103 7.71 16.49 -4.89
N GLU A 104 8.15 17.04 -3.76
CA GLU A 104 9.08 16.38 -2.84
C GLU A 104 8.36 15.27 -2.06
N LEU A 105 9.02 14.12 -1.95
CA LEU A 105 8.49 12.95 -1.25
C LEU A 105 8.56 13.16 0.27
N THR A 106 7.44 12.92 0.95
CA THR A 106 7.42 12.83 2.42
C THR A 106 8.07 11.52 2.87
N ASP A 107 8.52 11.44 4.13
CA ASP A 107 9.12 10.20 4.68
C ASP A 107 8.17 9.00 4.56
N SER A 108 6.85 9.19 4.74
CA SER A 108 5.85 8.14 4.53
C SER A 108 5.74 7.69 3.07
N GLN A 109 5.84 8.62 2.13
CA GLN A 109 5.85 8.30 0.69
C GLN A 109 7.16 7.61 0.29
N GLN A 110 8.28 8.05 0.86
CA GLN A 110 9.60 7.45 0.67
C GLN A 110 9.61 5.99 1.14
N LEU A 111 9.00 5.71 2.30
CA LEU A 111 8.80 4.36 2.82
C LEU A 111 7.93 3.51 1.88
N TYR A 112 6.87 4.10 1.32
CA TYR A 112 6.03 3.43 0.32
C TYR A 112 6.82 3.07 -0.95
N PHE A 113 7.67 3.97 -1.45
CA PHE A 113 8.56 3.65 -2.57
C PHE A 113 9.49 2.49 -2.23
N ALA A 114 10.13 2.51 -1.05
CA ALA A 114 11.00 1.42 -0.61
C ALA A 114 10.26 0.07 -0.63
N SER A 115 9.03 0.08 -0.14
CA SER A 115 8.13 -1.06 -0.13
C SER A 115 7.82 -1.57 -1.54
N SER A 116 7.48 -0.66 -2.47
CA SER A 116 7.19 -1.04 -3.87
C SER A 116 8.43 -1.54 -4.62
N TYR A 117 9.61 -0.98 -4.35
CA TYR A 117 10.87 -1.53 -4.88
C TYR A 117 11.11 -2.96 -4.37
N LEU A 118 10.80 -3.22 -3.10
CA LEU A 118 10.96 -4.54 -2.51
C LEU A 118 10.03 -5.59 -3.14
N GLU A 119 8.77 -5.25 -3.40
CA GLU A 119 7.82 -6.11 -4.13
C GLU A 119 8.26 -6.39 -5.59
N GLY A 120 9.07 -5.50 -6.15
CA GLY A 120 9.76 -5.70 -7.43
C GLY A 120 11.09 -6.45 -7.33
N GLU A 121 11.44 -6.98 -6.15
CA GLU A 121 12.73 -7.61 -5.83
C GLU A 121 13.96 -6.70 -6.05
N ARG A 122 13.75 -5.38 -6.13
CA ARG A 122 14.81 -4.37 -6.31
C ARG A 122 15.38 -3.93 -4.96
N CYS A 123 16.09 -4.85 -4.30
CA CYS A 123 16.59 -4.66 -2.94
C CYS A 123 17.56 -3.48 -2.79
N GLU A 124 18.37 -3.18 -3.82
CA GLU A 124 19.28 -2.03 -3.81
C GLU A 124 18.53 -0.70 -3.80
N ASP A 125 17.60 -0.51 -4.75
CA ASP A 125 16.77 0.70 -4.83
C ASP A 125 15.93 0.89 -3.57
N CYS A 126 15.39 -0.20 -3.03
CA CYS A 126 14.68 -0.22 -1.75
C CYS A 126 15.56 0.40 -0.64
N ARG A 127 16.79 -0.09 -0.47
CA ARG A 127 17.74 0.44 0.52
C ARG A 127 18.10 1.90 0.28
N GLU A 128 18.24 2.33 -0.97
CA GLU A 128 18.48 3.74 -1.28
C GLU A 128 17.33 4.63 -0.81
N GLN A 129 16.08 4.18 -0.99
CA GLN A 129 14.94 4.92 -0.48
C GLN A 129 14.94 4.95 1.04
N LEU A 130 15.27 3.84 1.71
CA LEU A 130 15.36 3.75 3.17
C LEU A 130 16.49 4.61 3.77
N LYS A 131 17.55 4.92 3.02
CA LYS A 131 18.62 5.83 3.48
C LYS A 131 18.20 7.30 3.47
N LYS A 132 17.25 7.66 2.61
CA LYS A 132 16.80 9.05 2.42
C LYS A 132 15.77 9.48 3.47
N LEU A 133 15.10 8.53 4.12
CA LEU A 133 14.04 8.82 5.08
C LEU A 133 14.60 9.17 6.47
N ASN A 134 13.88 10.05 7.16
CA ASN A 134 14.08 10.32 8.57
C ASN A 134 13.22 9.38 9.42
N PHE A 135 13.82 8.33 9.97
CA PHE A 135 13.12 7.33 10.79
C PHE A 135 12.34 7.93 11.97
N LYS A 136 12.83 9.04 12.55
CA LYS A 136 12.18 9.69 13.70
C LYS A 136 10.89 10.42 13.33
N ALA A 137 10.71 10.76 12.05
CA ALA A 137 9.51 11.41 11.55
C ALA A 137 8.36 10.41 11.29
N LEU A 138 8.68 9.10 11.23
CA LEU A 138 7.71 8.05 10.99
C LEU A 138 6.80 7.80 12.20
N ASP A 139 5.52 7.55 11.93
CA ASP A 139 4.57 7.09 12.95
C ASP A 139 4.90 5.66 13.43
N SER A 140 4.27 5.21 14.53
CA SER A 140 4.55 3.87 15.09
C SER A 140 4.32 2.73 14.09
N SER A 141 3.29 2.83 13.25
CA SER A 141 2.98 1.80 12.24
C SER A 141 3.98 1.85 11.08
N GLU A 142 4.46 3.04 10.71
CA GLU A 142 5.46 3.22 9.67
C GLU A 142 6.85 2.75 10.13
N GLN A 143 7.18 2.90 11.42
CA GLN A 143 8.40 2.33 11.99
C GLN A 143 8.38 0.80 11.99
N GLU A 144 7.21 0.19 12.23
CA GLU A 144 7.03 -1.26 12.13
C GLU A 144 7.22 -1.72 10.69
N GLU A 145 6.59 -1.03 9.74
CA GLU A 145 6.73 -1.31 8.31
C GLU A 145 8.18 -1.13 7.84
N TYR A 146 8.89 -0.11 8.29
CA TYR A 146 10.31 0.11 8.00
C TYR A 146 11.15 -1.11 8.34
N PHE A 147 11.00 -1.66 9.56
CA PHE A 147 11.77 -2.84 9.96
C PHE A 147 11.29 -4.11 9.26
N ASN A 148 10.00 -4.19 8.93
CA ASN A 148 9.47 -5.28 8.11
C ASN A 148 10.11 -5.28 6.70
N ILE A 149 10.21 -4.13 6.05
CA ILE A 149 10.88 -3.95 4.75
C ILE A 149 12.36 -4.30 4.87
N CYS A 150 13.07 -3.80 5.90
CA CYS A 150 14.47 -4.13 6.12
C CYS A 150 14.68 -5.64 6.26
N LEU A 151 13.89 -6.29 7.11
CA LEU A 151 13.99 -7.73 7.33
C LEU A 151 13.67 -8.52 6.07
N TYR A 152 12.58 -8.17 5.38
CA TYR A 152 12.17 -8.87 4.17
C TYR A 152 13.20 -8.71 3.04
N SER A 153 13.83 -7.54 2.90
CA SER A 153 14.94 -7.35 1.94
C SER A 153 16.13 -8.28 2.21
N ALA A 154 16.54 -8.44 3.48
CA ALA A 154 17.63 -9.34 3.85
C ALA A 154 17.27 -10.82 3.60
N ILE A 155 16.00 -11.18 3.76
CA ILE A 155 15.49 -12.53 3.47
C ILE A 155 15.50 -12.82 1.97
N LEU A 156 15.05 -11.87 1.12
CA LEU A 156 15.07 -12.04 -0.33
C LEU A 156 16.49 -12.21 -0.87
N GLU A 157 17.47 -11.55 -0.26
CA GLU A 157 18.89 -11.73 -0.58
C GLU A 157 19.48 -13.05 -0.06
N GLY A 158 18.73 -13.82 0.72
CA GLY A 158 19.23 -15.03 1.38
C GLY A 158 20.25 -14.75 2.48
N ASN A 159 20.42 -13.49 2.91
CA ASN A 159 21.40 -13.09 3.91
C ASN A 159 20.88 -13.39 5.32
N LYS A 160 21.06 -14.64 5.74
CA LYS A 160 20.64 -15.15 7.04
C LYS A 160 21.24 -14.38 8.22
N GLU A 161 22.49 -13.97 8.15
CA GLU A 161 23.15 -13.25 9.24
C GLU A 161 22.53 -11.86 9.43
N LEU A 162 22.39 -11.11 8.33
CA LEU A 162 21.77 -9.78 8.35
C LEU A 162 20.31 -9.84 8.79
N ALA A 163 19.53 -10.81 8.30
CA ALA A 163 18.13 -10.97 8.67
C ALA A 163 17.96 -11.20 10.19
N ASN A 164 18.81 -12.05 10.78
CA ASN A 164 18.78 -12.28 12.23
C ASN A 164 19.26 -11.07 13.04
N ASP A 165 20.28 -10.33 12.56
CA ASP A 165 20.75 -9.09 13.20
C ASP A 165 19.66 -8.00 13.21
N ILE A 166 18.98 -7.79 12.07
CA ILE A 166 17.84 -6.87 11.96
C ILE A 166 16.75 -7.28 12.93
N TYR A 167 16.36 -8.55 12.93
CA TYR A 167 15.33 -9.05 13.84
C TYR A 167 15.69 -8.84 15.31
N ALA A 168 16.94 -9.12 15.70
CA ALA A 168 17.40 -8.93 17.07
C ALA A 168 17.36 -7.46 17.51
N LYS A 169 17.85 -6.54 16.66
CA LYS A 169 17.89 -5.09 16.94
C LYS A 169 16.49 -4.46 16.96
N ALA A 170 15.58 -4.96 16.13
CA ALA A 170 14.25 -4.38 15.93
C ALA A 170 13.12 -5.16 16.59
N ARG A 171 13.43 -6.13 17.46
CA ARG A 171 12.45 -7.03 18.09
C ARG A 171 11.22 -6.32 18.68
N LYS A 172 11.44 -5.20 19.38
CA LYS A 172 10.35 -4.40 19.96
C LYS A 172 9.31 -3.91 18.93
N TYR A 173 9.73 -3.65 17.69
CA TYR A 173 8.84 -3.21 16.62
C TYR A 173 8.02 -4.38 16.08
N PHE A 174 8.64 -5.54 15.90
CA PHE A 174 7.93 -6.76 15.52
C PHE A 174 6.92 -7.20 16.58
N ASP A 175 7.31 -7.19 17.86
CA ASP A 175 6.40 -7.53 18.96
C ASP A 175 5.20 -6.57 18.99
N ARG A 176 5.43 -5.26 18.82
CA ARG A 176 4.37 -4.25 18.76
C ARG A 176 3.45 -4.47 17.56
N ALA A 177 4.00 -4.78 16.38
CA ALA A 177 3.22 -5.03 15.17
C ALA A 177 2.35 -6.30 15.30
N VAL A 178 2.89 -7.37 15.91
CA VAL A 178 2.17 -8.63 16.14
C VAL A 178 1.00 -8.45 17.12
N MET A 179 1.16 -7.60 18.14
CA MET A 179 0.07 -7.25 19.06
C MET A 179 -0.99 -6.33 18.42
N GLY A 180 -0.67 -5.72 17.28
CA GLY A 180 -1.58 -4.83 16.55
C GLY A 180 -2.62 -5.58 15.71
N ARG A 181 -3.66 -4.85 15.28
CA ARG A 181 -4.73 -5.40 14.40
C ARG A 181 -4.27 -5.71 12.96
N ARG A 182 -3.04 -5.35 12.57
CA ARG A 182 -2.52 -5.45 11.19
C ARG A 182 -1.21 -6.24 11.11
N CYS A 183 -1.18 -7.42 11.71
CA CYS A 183 0.05 -8.21 11.83
C CYS A 183 0.35 -9.16 10.65
N GLY A 184 -0.53 -9.29 9.65
CA GLY A 184 -0.42 -10.31 8.60
C GLY A 184 0.93 -10.32 7.85
N TYR A 185 1.35 -9.18 7.30
CA TYR A 185 2.63 -9.08 6.56
C TYR A 185 3.85 -9.29 7.46
N VAL A 186 3.77 -8.86 8.71
CA VAL A 186 4.84 -9.10 9.69
C VAL A 186 4.93 -10.58 10.03
N LEU A 187 3.79 -11.25 10.28
CA LEU A 187 3.76 -12.69 10.52
C LEU A 187 4.32 -13.48 9.33
N HIS A 188 3.97 -13.09 8.10
CA HIS A 188 4.54 -13.69 6.90
C HIS A 188 6.07 -13.51 6.84
N THR A 189 6.58 -12.30 7.07
CA THR A 189 8.02 -12.02 7.05
C THR A 189 8.76 -12.78 8.15
N LEU A 190 8.18 -12.89 9.35
CA LEU A 190 8.72 -13.73 10.43
C LEU A 190 8.67 -15.23 10.09
N GLY A 191 7.65 -15.66 9.35
CA GLY A 191 7.54 -17.02 8.80
C GLY A 191 8.70 -17.32 7.85
N LEU A 192 8.97 -16.41 6.92
CA LEU A 192 10.13 -16.51 6.03
C LEU A 192 11.46 -16.51 6.79
N LEU A 193 11.61 -15.69 7.84
CA LEU A 193 12.80 -15.73 8.69
C LEU A 193 12.97 -17.09 9.38
N CYS A 194 11.88 -17.68 9.87
CA CYS A 194 11.92 -19.03 10.46
C CYS A 194 12.33 -20.07 9.42
N TYR A 195 11.80 -19.98 8.20
CA TYR A 195 12.13 -20.86 7.10
C TYR A 195 13.60 -20.74 6.69
N LEU A 196 14.12 -19.52 6.53
CA LEU A 196 15.54 -19.22 6.27
C LEU A 196 16.46 -19.77 7.38
N ASN A 197 15.95 -19.83 8.62
CA ASN A 197 16.64 -20.41 9.76
C ASN A 197 16.53 -21.95 9.85
N GLY A 198 15.86 -22.62 8.90
CA GLY A 198 15.63 -24.07 8.90
C GLY A 198 14.58 -24.53 9.89
N ARG A 199 13.75 -23.62 10.42
CA ARG A 199 12.70 -23.91 11.42
C ARG A 199 11.35 -24.02 10.73
N SER A 200 11.21 -25.01 9.86
CA SER A 200 10.05 -25.16 8.96
C SER A 200 8.71 -25.30 9.69
N ASP A 201 8.65 -25.96 10.85
CA ASP A 201 7.41 -26.07 11.64
C ASP A 201 6.92 -24.72 12.17
N ASN A 202 7.83 -23.88 12.66
CA ASN A 202 7.49 -22.55 13.14
C ASN A 202 7.11 -21.63 11.98
N ALA A 203 7.78 -21.77 10.84
CA ALA A 203 7.43 -21.04 9.62
C ALA A 203 5.99 -21.34 9.16
N ALA A 204 5.62 -22.63 9.10
CA ALA A 204 4.27 -23.04 8.71
C ALA A 204 3.18 -22.43 9.60
N ARG A 205 3.35 -22.48 10.93
CA ARG A 205 2.40 -21.88 11.89
C ARG A 205 2.24 -20.37 11.70
N LEU A 206 3.34 -19.68 11.36
CA LEU A 206 3.31 -18.23 11.11
C LEU A 206 2.60 -17.91 9.79
N PHE A 207 2.81 -18.70 8.74
CA PHE A 207 2.08 -18.56 7.48
C PHE A 207 0.58 -18.83 7.65
N GLU A 208 0.20 -19.91 8.31
CA GLU A 208 -1.21 -20.20 8.63
C GLU A 208 -1.86 -19.07 9.44
N SER A 209 -1.12 -18.47 10.37
CA SER A 209 -1.59 -17.33 11.15
C SER A 209 -1.75 -16.08 10.27
N ALA A 210 -0.83 -15.82 9.34
CA ALA A 210 -0.88 -14.72 8.38
C ALA A 210 -2.04 -14.88 7.38
N MET A 211 -2.39 -16.11 7.00
CA MET A 211 -3.50 -16.42 6.08
C MET A 211 -4.88 -16.04 6.63
N ARG A 212 -5.02 -15.87 7.95
CA ARG A 212 -6.29 -15.37 8.55
C ARG A 212 -6.58 -13.90 8.19
N SER A 213 -5.63 -13.20 7.59
CA SER A 213 -5.86 -11.88 7.04
C SER A 213 -6.83 -11.93 5.84
N HIS A 214 -7.61 -10.86 5.67
CA HIS A 214 -8.56 -10.73 4.53
C HIS A 214 -7.87 -10.22 3.26
N ASP A 215 -6.57 -10.48 3.10
CA ASP A 215 -5.75 -9.97 2.01
C ASP A 215 -5.36 -11.13 1.09
N TYR A 216 -5.95 -11.17 -0.11
CA TYR A 216 -5.77 -12.29 -1.04
C TYR A 216 -4.33 -12.37 -1.55
N SER A 217 -3.69 -11.24 -1.84
CA SER A 217 -2.28 -11.19 -2.22
C SER A 217 -1.39 -11.78 -1.12
N LEU A 218 -1.59 -11.41 0.15
CA LEU A 218 -0.83 -12.01 1.27
C LEU A 218 -1.11 -13.50 1.44
N ARG A 219 -2.37 -13.93 1.27
CA ARG A 219 -2.72 -15.36 1.32
C ARG A 219 -2.01 -16.15 0.23
N CYS A 220 -1.92 -15.60 -0.99
CA CYS A 220 -1.16 -16.21 -2.09
C CYS A 220 0.31 -16.43 -1.69
N GLU A 221 0.99 -15.41 -1.15
CA GLU A 221 2.37 -15.52 -0.67
C GLU A 221 2.54 -16.61 0.42
N CYS A 222 1.59 -16.67 1.36
CA CYS A 222 1.60 -17.68 2.41
C CYS A 222 1.43 -19.10 1.83
N CYS A 223 0.53 -19.30 0.85
CA CYS A 223 0.38 -20.57 0.14
C CYS A 223 1.68 -20.96 -0.58
N LEU A 224 2.36 -20.02 -1.22
CA LEU A 224 3.66 -20.26 -1.86
C LEU A 224 4.73 -20.67 -0.84
N GLY A 225 4.78 -20.00 0.31
CA GLY A 225 5.68 -20.34 1.41
C GLY A 225 5.42 -21.72 2.00
N LEU A 226 4.15 -22.06 2.26
CA LEU A 226 3.73 -23.38 2.73
C LEU A 226 4.02 -24.48 1.71
N GLY A 227 3.75 -24.24 0.43
CA GLY A 227 4.03 -25.20 -0.63
C GLY A 227 5.52 -25.54 -0.73
N ARG A 228 6.41 -24.56 -0.54
CA ARG A 228 7.87 -24.82 -0.45
C ARG A 228 8.22 -25.66 0.78
N ILE A 229 7.62 -25.35 1.93
CA ILE A 229 7.84 -26.14 3.16
C ILE A 229 7.39 -27.60 2.98
N TYR A 230 6.23 -27.85 2.39
CA TYR A 230 5.74 -29.20 2.12
C TYR A 230 6.63 -29.94 1.13
N LEU A 231 7.11 -29.26 0.09
CA LEU A 231 8.03 -29.84 -0.86
C LEU A 231 9.35 -30.28 -0.20
N ASP A 232 9.91 -29.45 0.69
CA ASP A 232 11.13 -29.78 1.45
C ASP A 232 10.95 -30.97 2.40
N ARG A 233 9.73 -31.21 2.87
CA ARG A 233 9.37 -32.38 3.71
C ARG A 233 9.13 -33.64 2.90
N GLY A 234 8.99 -33.53 1.58
CA GLY A 234 8.57 -34.62 0.70
C GLY A 234 7.04 -34.84 0.67
N GLU A 235 6.26 -33.94 1.26
CA GLU A 235 4.79 -33.91 1.27
C GLU A 235 4.28 -33.34 -0.07
N ARG A 236 4.44 -34.12 -1.15
CA ARG A 236 4.22 -33.65 -2.53
C ARG A 236 2.75 -33.33 -2.83
N SER A 237 1.81 -34.06 -2.21
CA SER A 237 0.37 -33.85 -2.42
C SER A 237 -0.06 -32.51 -1.86
N GLU A 238 0.36 -32.23 -0.64
CA GLU A 238 0.09 -30.99 0.10
C GLU A 238 0.74 -29.79 -0.60
N ALA A 239 1.97 -29.96 -1.11
CA ALA A 239 2.63 -28.94 -1.91
C ALA A 239 1.83 -28.60 -3.20
N LYS A 240 1.23 -29.62 -3.83
CA LYS A 240 0.38 -29.44 -5.02
C LYS A 240 -0.93 -28.74 -4.67
N ASP A 241 -1.56 -29.08 -3.56
CA ASP A 241 -2.77 -28.42 -3.07
C ASP A 241 -2.51 -26.93 -2.80
N MET A 242 -1.37 -26.60 -2.19
CA MET A 242 -0.95 -25.21 -1.99
C MET A 242 -0.73 -24.47 -3.32
N CYS A 243 -0.24 -25.13 -4.37
CA CYS A 243 -0.15 -24.53 -5.70
C CYS A 243 -1.54 -24.20 -6.28
N TYR A 244 -2.52 -25.09 -6.11
CA TYR A 244 -3.88 -24.83 -6.57
C TYR A 244 -4.54 -23.67 -5.81
N GLU A 245 -4.37 -23.62 -4.49
CA GLU A 245 -4.86 -22.49 -3.69
C GLU A 245 -4.18 -21.18 -4.11
N ALA A 246 -2.85 -21.19 -4.26
CA ALA A 246 -2.10 -20.02 -4.71
C ALA A 246 -2.57 -19.56 -6.09
N ALA A 247 -2.82 -20.48 -7.03
CA ALA A 247 -3.29 -20.19 -8.39
C ALA A 247 -4.63 -19.44 -8.43
N GLN A 248 -5.53 -19.71 -7.48
CA GLN A 248 -6.81 -18.99 -7.37
C GLN A 248 -6.66 -17.58 -6.80
N LEU A 249 -5.52 -17.30 -6.15
CA LEU A 249 -5.26 -16.07 -5.42
C LEU A 249 -4.22 -15.15 -6.09
N VAL A 250 -3.61 -15.57 -7.19
CA VAL A 250 -2.59 -14.78 -7.89
C VAL A 250 -3.18 -13.46 -8.36
N GLU A 251 -2.63 -12.36 -7.88
CA GLU A 251 -2.97 -11.02 -8.35
C GLU A 251 -1.84 -10.42 -9.21
N THR A 252 -0.58 -10.71 -8.89
CA THR A 252 0.56 -10.02 -9.52
C THR A 252 1.38 -10.92 -10.44
N ARG A 253 2.09 -10.29 -11.38
CA ARG A 253 3.06 -10.99 -12.24
C ARG A 253 4.17 -11.66 -11.41
N SER A 254 4.63 -11.04 -10.33
CA SER A 254 5.66 -11.61 -9.44
C SER A 254 5.17 -12.92 -8.81
N GLN A 255 3.95 -12.90 -8.26
CA GLN A 255 3.27 -14.09 -7.73
C GLN A 255 3.11 -15.19 -8.78
N ALA A 256 2.74 -14.83 -10.01
CA ALA A 256 2.63 -15.80 -11.10
C ALA A 256 3.98 -16.46 -11.43
N VAL A 257 5.08 -15.71 -11.36
CA VAL A 257 6.44 -16.25 -11.57
C VAL A 257 6.82 -17.20 -10.43
N HIS A 258 6.61 -16.79 -9.17
CA HIS A 258 6.90 -17.63 -8.01
C HIS A 258 6.06 -18.91 -7.98
N LEU A 259 4.77 -18.81 -8.32
CA LEU A 259 3.88 -19.96 -8.45
C LEU A 259 4.37 -20.91 -9.54
N LYS A 260 4.72 -20.38 -10.72
CA LYS A 260 5.25 -21.21 -11.80
C LYS A 260 6.52 -21.95 -11.37
N GLN A 261 7.42 -21.27 -10.67
CA GLN A 261 8.64 -21.89 -10.14
C GLN A 261 8.31 -23.03 -9.17
N LEU A 262 7.41 -22.79 -8.21
CA LEU A 262 6.97 -23.81 -7.27
C LEU A 262 6.31 -25.01 -7.98
N MET A 263 5.42 -24.76 -8.94
CA MET A 263 4.78 -25.83 -9.73
C MET A 263 5.80 -26.67 -10.48
N MET A 264 6.80 -26.05 -11.12
CA MET A 264 7.89 -26.78 -11.78
C MET A 264 8.70 -27.63 -10.79
N ASP A 265 8.94 -27.13 -9.59
CA ASP A 265 9.70 -27.86 -8.57
C ASP A 265 8.89 -29.02 -7.96
N VAL A 266 7.57 -28.84 -7.80
CA VAL A 266 6.63 -29.92 -7.45
C VAL A 266 6.61 -30.99 -8.54
N GLU A 267 6.46 -30.62 -9.81
CA GLU A 267 6.48 -31.58 -10.95
C GLU A 267 7.79 -32.36 -11.03
N LYS A 268 8.94 -31.70 -10.86
CA LYS A 268 10.25 -32.37 -10.80
C LYS A 268 10.34 -33.36 -9.64
N ALA A 269 9.74 -33.03 -8.50
CA ALA A 269 9.72 -33.95 -7.36
C ALA A 269 8.90 -35.21 -7.66
N TYR A 270 7.81 -35.10 -8.41
CA TYR A 270 7.04 -36.25 -8.90
C TYR A 270 7.77 -37.06 -9.98
N GLY A 271 8.50 -36.42 -10.89
CA GLY A 271 9.18 -37.08 -12.02
C GLY A 271 10.50 -37.79 -11.70
N LYS A 272 10.93 -37.86 -10.44
CA LYS A 272 12.17 -38.52 -9.99
C LYS A 272 11.97 -39.96 -9.48
N GLU A 273 10.87 -40.61 -9.86
CA GLU A 273 10.60 -42.04 -9.64
C GLU A 273 11.04 -42.88 -10.85
#